data_AF-A0A952ZBW1-F1
#
_entry.id   AF-A0A952ZBW1-F1
#
_cell.length_a   1.000
_cell.length_b   1.000
_cell.length_c   1.000
_cell.angle_alpha   90.00
_cell.angle_beta   90.00
_cell.angle_gamma   90.00
#
_symmetry.space_group_name_H-M   'P 1'
#
loop_
_entity.id
_entity.type
_entity.pdbx_description
1 polymer ?
#
loop_
_entity_poly.entity_id
_entity_poly.type
_entity_poly.pdbx_seq_one_letter_code
_entity_poly.pdbx_strand_id
1 'polypeptide(L)'
;MESITALKQGVPLPPQKLIELRSKGMHTVRFEFIVRLLRLNTQIITLSIYWEDGREFMQIPSVQNAQRKLVYASQPRVHGLFDDISLLCYPYDPDAKSRVDMELDRMVEVIGEYGRNNFRN
;
A
#
# COMPACT_ATOMS: atom_id res chain seq x y z
N MET A 1 -9.51 -17.32 -3.59
CA MET A 1 -10.58 -16.59 -4.29
C MET A 1 -11.83 -16.47 -3.44
N GLU A 2 -12.32 -17.56 -2.85
CA GLU A 2 -13.55 -17.54 -2.01
C GLU A 2 -13.56 -16.46 -0.92
N SER A 3 -12.47 -16.27 -0.19
CA SER A 3 -12.40 -15.23 0.85
C SER A 3 -12.52 -13.80 0.30
N ILE A 4 -12.02 -13.55 -0.91
CA ILE A 4 -12.11 -12.22 -1.54
C ILE A 4 -13.53 -11.98 -2.07
N THR A 5 -14.13 -13.00 -2.68
CA THR A 5 -15.54 -12.96 -3.10
C THR A 5 -16.47 -12.72 -1.92
N ALA A 6 -16.26 -13.42 -0.81
CA ALA A 6 -17.00 -13.25 0.43
C ALA A 6 -16.89 -11.80 0.95
N LEU A 7 -15.68 -11.24 1.02
CA LEU A 7 -15.46 -9.85 1.43
C LEU A 7 -16.19 -8.85 0.53
N LYS A 8 -16.12 -9.00 -0.80
CA LYS A 8 -16.81 -8.11 -1.75
C LYS A 8 -18.34 -8.20 -1.63
N GLN A 9 -18.87 -9.33 -1.18
CA GLN A 9 -20.29 -9.54 -0.92
C GLN A 9 -20.72 -9.08 0.48
N GLY A 10 -19.81 -8.49 1.27
CA GLY A 10 -20.08 -8.05 2.63
C GLY A 10 -20.15 -9.20 3.65
N VAL A 11 -19.74 -10.40 3.26
CA VAL A 11 -19.69 -11.56 4.16
C VAL A 11 -18.46 -11.43 5.06
N PRO A 12 -18.63 -11.49 6.40
CA PRO A 12 -17.52 -11.39 7.33
C PRO A 12 -16.60 -12.61 7.20
N LEU A 13 -15.29 -12.37 7.28
CA LEU A 13 -14.29 -13.42 7.37
C LEU A 13 -13.86 -13.66 8.82
N PRO A 14 -13.31 -14.86 9.13
CA PRO A 14 -12.67 -15.10 10.41
C PRO A 14 -11.56 -14.06 10.69
N PRO A 15 -11.42 -13.57 11.94
CA PRO A 15 -10.40 -12.58 12.31
C PRO A 15 -8.98 -12.94 11.87
N GLN A 16 -8.58 -14.20 12.03
CA GLN A 16 -7.26 -14.70 11.65
C GLN A 16 -7.02 -14.52 10.13
N LYS A 17 -8.06 -14.77 9.32
CA LYS A 17 -7.98 -14.61 7.86
C LYS A 17 -7.88 -13.15 7.46
N LEU A 18 -8.61 -12.25 8.13
CA LEU A 18 -8.51 -10.81 7.90
C LEU A 18 -7.11 -10.28 8.21
N ILE A 19 -6.54 -10.67 9.35
CA ILE A 19 -5.18 -10.29 9.76
C ILE A 19 -4.15 -10.81 8.75
N GLU A 20 -4.28 -12.07 8.31
CA GLU A 20 -3.41 -12.67 7.29
C GLU A 20 -3.47 -11.89 5.96
N LEU A 21 -4.67 -11.65 5.43
CA LEU A 21 -4.86 -10.94 4.16
C LEU A 21 -4.34 -9.50 4.25
N ARG A 22 -4.60 -8.80 5.35
CA ARG A 22 -4.14 -7.43 5.54
C ARG A 22 -2.63 -7.35 5.59
N SER A 23 -1.99 -8.20 6.39
CA SER A 23 -0.54 -8.30 6.47
C SER A 23 0.07 -8.61 5.09
N LYS A 24 -0.51 -9.54 4.35
CA LYS A 24 -0.06 -9.89 3.00
C LYS A 24 -0.19 -8.72 2.03
N GLY A 25 -1.35 -8.05 2.01
CA GLY A 25 -1.60 -6.89 1.15
C GLY A 25 -0.59 -5.78 1.42
N MET A 26 -0.39 -5.41 2.68
CA MET A 26 0.57 -4.38 3.10
C MET A 26 2.01 -4.70 2.67
N HIS A 27 2.47 -5.93 2.88
CA HIS A 27 3.81 -6.35 2.45
C HIS A 27 3.96 -6.30 0.94
N THR A 28 2.92 -6.68 0.19
CA THR A 28 2.95 -6.71 -1.27
C THR A 28 2.96 -5.28 -1.83
N VAL A 29 2.10 -4.38 -1.32
CA VAL A 29 2.11 -2.95 -1.71
C VAL A 29 3.48 -2.33 -1.43
N ARG A 30 4.03 -2.55 -0.23
CA ARG A 30 5.35 -2.02 0.13
C ARG A 30 6.46 -2.55 -0.79
N PHE A 31 6.46 -3.85 -1.07
CA PHE A 31 7.43 -4.47 -1.97
C PHE A 31 7.35 -3.86 -3.37
N GLU A 32 6.14 -3.71 -3.89
CA GLU A 32 5.92 -3.15 -5.21
C GLU A 32 6.30 -1.69 -5.34
N PHE A 33 6.08 -0.90 -4.29
CA PHE A 33 6.57 0.46 -4.22
C PHE A 33 8.10 0.51 -4.28
N ILE A 34 8.78 -0.35 -3.51
CA ILE A 34 10.24 -0.48 -3.53
C ILE A 34 10.74 -0.81 -4.94
N VAL A 35 10.14 -1.80 -5.60
CA VAL A 35 10.51 -2.19 -6.98
C VAL A 35 10.41 -1.01 -7.94
N ARG A 36 9.33 -0.22 -7.85
CA ARG A 36 9.14 0.96 -8.71
C ARG A 36 10.15 2.07 -8.42
N LEU A 37 10.47 2.32 -7.15
CA LEU A 37 11.50 3.29 -6.76
C LEU A 37 12.90 2.89 -7.20
N LEU A 38 13.23 1.59 -7.15
CA LEU A 38 14.50 1.07 -7.67
C LEU A 38 14.62 1.31 -9.18
N ARG A 39 13.51 1.23 -9.94
CA ARG A 39 13.50 1.57 -11.37
C ARG A 39 13.74 3.06 -11.64
N LEU A 40 13.49 3.94 -10.66
CA LEU A 40 13.88 5.35 -10.73
C LEU A 40 15.34 5.61 -10.31
N ASN A 41 16.14 4.57 -10.06
CA ASN A 41 17.48 4.68 -9.46
C ASN A 41 17.49 5.45 -8.13
N THR A 42 16.38 5.42 -7.39
CA THR A 42 16.28 6.06 -6.08
C THR A 42 16.95 5.17 -5.04
N GLN A 43 17.84 5.73 -4.21
CA GLN A 43 18.40 5.02 -3.08
C GLN A 43 17.32 4.83 -2.00
N ILE A 44 17.11 3.59 -1.56
CA ILE A 44 16.10 3.24 -0.55
C ILE A 44 16.84 2.64 0.65
N ILE A 45 16.54 3.16 1.84
CA ILE A 45 16.87 2.50 3.11
C ILE A 45 15.63 1.80 3.64
N THR A 46 15.74 0.62 4.23
CA THR A 46 14.58 -0.21 4.60
C THR A 46 13.57 0.52 5.49
N LEU A 47 14.03 1.45 6.34
CA LEU A 47 13.18 2.25 7.23
C LEU A 47 12.54 3.48 6.56
N SER A 48 12.91 3.81 5.33
CA SER A 48 12.35 4.96 4.62
C SER A 48 10.96 4.73 4.04
N ILE A 49 10.40 3.52 4.16
CA ILE A 49 9.04 3.23 3.71
C ILE A 49 8.30 2.52 4.84
N TYR A 50 7.27 3.16 5.38
CA TYR A 50 6.50 2.65 6.51
C TYR A 50 5.02 3.03 6.41
N TRP A 51 4.18 2.29 7.11
CA TRP A 51 2.77 2.62 7.30
C TRP A 51 2.63 3.54 8.51
N GLU A 52 1.92 4.66 8.36
CA GLU A 52 1.83 5.71 9.40
C GLU A 52 1.35 5.17 10.77
N ASP A 53 0.44 4.20 10.75
CA ASP A 53 -0.09 3.55 11.97
C ASP A 53 0.02 2.01 11.95
N GLY A 54 1.21 1.53 11.58
CA GLY A 54 1.47 0.10 11.29
C GLY A 54 1.12 -0.89 12.42
N ARG A 55 1.10 -0.46 13.68
CA ARG A 55 0.85 -1.33 14.85
C ARG A 55 -0.64 -1.60 15.06
N GLU A 56 -1.48 -0.59 14.91
CA GLU A 56 -2.93 -0.76 15.05
C GLU A 56 -3.48 -1.64 13.92
N PHE A 57 -2.95 -1.52 12.70
CA PHE A 57 -3.45 -2.26 11.53
C PHE A 57 -3.38 -3.78 11.65
N MET A 58 -2.30 -4.33 12.22
CA MET A 58 -2.14 -5.79 12.34
C MET A 58 -3.03 -6.41 13.42
N GLN A 59 -3.57 -5.59 14.33
CA GLN A 59 -4.36 -6.08 15.47
C GLN A 59 -5.87 -5.91 15.28
N ILE A 60 -6.31 -5.19 14.25
CA ILE A 60 -7.75 -4.94 14.01
C ILE A 60 -8.40 -6.16 13.33
N PRO A 61 -9.34 -6.86 14.01
CA PRO A 61 -9.95 -8.09 13.49
C PRO A 61 -11.16 -7.85 12.59
N SER A 62 -11.42 -6.61 12.17
CA SER A 62 -12.55 -6.22 11.33
C SER A 62 -12.09 -5.42 10.10
N VAL A 63 -12.89 -5.43 9.03
CA VAL A 63 -12.69 -4.51 7.90
C VAL A 63 -13.19 -3.14 8.33
N GLN A 64 -12.38 -2.11 8.13
CA GLN A 64 -12.79 -0.74 8.42
C GLN A 64 -12.99 0.03 7.12
N ASN A 65 -13.98 0.92 7.10
CA ASN A 65 -14.11 1.91 6.03
C ASN A 65 -13.13 3.08 6.30
N ALA A 66 -11.83 2.78 6.25
CA ALA A 66 -10.76 3.70 6.57
C ALA A 66 -9.65 3.61 5.50
N GLN A 67 -8.94 4.72 5.34
CA GLN A 67 -7.74 4.79 4.49
C GLN A 67 -6.49 4.52 5.32
N ARG A 68 -5.57 3.76 4.75
CA ARG A 68 -4.27 3.44 5.33
C ARG A 68 -3.19 4.18 4.54
N LYS A 69 -2.28 4.83 5.27
CA LYS A 69 -1.27 5.70 4.67
C LYS A 69 0.10 5.04 4.62
N LEU A 70 0.65 4.88 3.41
CA LEU A 70 2.04 4.49 3.18
C LEU A 70 2.88 5.76 3.02
N VAL A 71 3.97 5.87 3.77
CA VAL A 71 4.83 7.05 3.80
C VAL A 71 6.21 6.73 3.23
N TYR A 72 6.74 7.64 2.41
CA TYR A 72 8.15 7.65 2.01
C TYR A 72 8.92 8.70 2.82
N ALA A 73 9.67 8.26 3.83
CA ALA A 73 10.34 9.12 4.81
C ALA A 73 11.31 10.14 4.19
N SER A 74 11.99 9.77 3.09
CA SER A 74 12.92 10.67 2.43
C SER A 74 12.22 11.87 1.77
N GLN A 75 10.90 11.78 1.56
CA GLN A 75 10.06 12.87 1.10
C GLN A 75 8.72 12.87 1.84
N PRO A 76 8.63 13.46 3.05
CA PRO A 76 7.45 13.36 3.92
C PRO A 76 6.13 13.85 3.32
N ARG A 77 6.19 14.65 2.26
CA ARG A 77 5.01 15.11 1.51
C ARG A 77 4.42 14.01 0.61
N VAL A 78 5.23 13.04 0.19
CA VAL A 78 4.79 11.92 -0.64
C VAL A 78 4.29 10.79 0.24
N HIS A 79 2.99 10.53 0.13
CA HIS A 79 2.33 9.42 0.78
C HIS A 79 1.28 8.83 -0.15
N GLY A 80 0.95 7.56 0.05
CA GLY A 80 -0.13 6.86 -0.65
C GLY A 80 -1.27 6.54 0.30
N LEU A 81 -2.51 6.69 -0.16
CA LEU A 81 -3.71 6.36 0.61
C LEU A 81 -4.39 5.12 0.00
N PHE A 82 -4.61 4.11 0.83
CA PHE A 82 -5.15 2.83 0.40
C PHE A 82 -6.32 2.42 1.28
N ASP A 83 -7.49 2.19 0.69
CA ASP A 83 -8.65 1.69 1.44
C ASP A 83 -8.37 0.28 1.98
N ASP A 84 -8.82 0.01 3.21
CA ASP A 84 -8.61 -1.28 3.88
C ASP A 84 -9.11 -2.46 3.02
N ILE A 85 -10.26 -2.30 2.35
CA ILE A 85 -10.81 -3.33 1.46
C ILE A 85 -9.92 -3.59 0.24
N SER A 86 -9.36 -2.53 -0.37
CA SER A 86 -8.46 -2.68 -1.51
C SER A 86 -7.18 -3.41 -1.08
N LEU A 87 -6.64 -3.13 0.11
CA LEU A 87 -5.49 -3.85 0.66
C LEU A 87 -5.78 -5.33 0.91
N LEU A 88 -6.96 -5.66 1.45
CA LEU A 88 -7.38 -7.04 1.73
C LEU A 88 -7.58 -7.85 0.44
N CYS A 89 -8.06 -7.21 -0.62
CA CYS A 89 -8.31 -7.84 -1.91
C CYS A 89 -7.07 -7.89 -2.82
N TYR A 90 -6.05 -7.10 -2.53
CA TYR A 90 -4.79 -7.09 -3.27
C TYR A 90 -3.95 -8.35 -2.99
N PRO A 91 -3.28 -8.96 -3.99
CA PRO A 91 -3.30 -8.69 -5.44
C PRO A 91 -4.33 -9.53 -6.22
N TYR A 92 -5.27 -10.15 -5.52
CA TYR A 92 -6.16 -11.18 -6.08
C TYR A 92 -7.32 -10.62 -6.88
N ASP A 93 -7.73 -9.39 -6.60
CA ASP A 93 -8.82 -8.69 -7.28
C ASP A 93 -8.25 -7.66 -8.27
N PRO A 94 -8.62 -7.73 -9.57
CA PRO A 94 -8.12 -6.80 -10.59
C PRO A 94 -8.46 -5.34 -10.31
N ASP A 95 -9.65 -5.05 -9.77
CA ASP A 95 -10.08 -3.67 -9.49
C ASP A 95 -9.25 -3.08 -8.33
N ALA A 96 -9.08 -3.86 -7.26
CA ALA A 96 -8.20 -3.51 -6.15
C ALA A 96 -6.76 -3.31 -6.63
N LYS A 97 -6.28 -4.19 -7.53
CA LYS A 97 -4.96 -4.07 -8.13
C LYS A 97 -4.79 -2.78 -8.91
N SER A 98 -5.73 -2.46 -9.79
CA SER A 98 -5.68 -1.22 -10.58
C SER A 98 -5.65 0.02 -9.67
N ARG A 99 -6.46 0.07 -8.61
CA ARG A 99 -6.46 1.18 -7.64
C ARG A 99 -5.13 1.32 -6.90
N VAL A 100 -4.60 0.20 -6.41
CA VAL A 100 -3.31 0.17 -5.70
C VAL A 100 -2.17 0.58 -6.63
N ASP A 101 -2.11 0.02 -7.84
CA ASP A 101 -1.07 0.32 -8.82
C ASP A 101 -1.09 1.80 -9.21
N MET A 102 -2.28 2.36 -9.48
CA MET A 102 -2.45 3.77 -9.81
C MET A 102 -1.91 4.70 -8.71
N GLU A 103 -2.20 4.39 -7.44
CA GLU A 103 -1.71 5.19 -6.32
C GLU A 103 -0.19 5.06 -6.14
N LEU A 104 0.36 3.86 -6.33
CA LEU A 104 1.80 3.64 -6.31
C LEU A 104 2.50 4.40 -7.45
N ASP A 105 1.96 4.35 -8.66
CA ASP A 105 2.52 5.03 -9.82
C ASP A 105 2.49 6.56 -9.62
N ARG A 106 1.40 7.10 -9.06
CA ARG A 106 1.32 8.52 -8.66
C ARG A 106 2.42 8.89 -7.65
N MET A 107 2.62 8.09 -6.60
CA MET A 107 3.68 8.36 -5.62
C MET A 107 5.07 8.38 -6.27
N VAL A 108 5.34 7.41 -7.14
CA VAL A 108 6.61 7.26 -7.85
C VAL A 108 6.85 8.43 -8.79
N GLU A 109 5.81 8.88 -9.52
CA GLU A 109 5.88 10.06 -10.39
C GLU A 109 6.30 11.31 -9.61
N VAL A 110 5.63 11.60 -8.48
CA VAL A 110 5.96 12.77 -7.64
C VAL A 110 7.40 12.70 -7.12
N ILE A 111 7.87 11.51 -6.71
CA ILE A 111 9.25 11.31 -6.24
C ILE A 111 10.25 11.55 -7.37
N GLY A 112 9.94 11.03 -8.57
CA GLY A 112 10.78 11.21 -9.76
C GLY A 112 10.87 12.66 -10.21
N GLU A 113 9.76 13.41 -10.18
CA GLU A 113 9.74 14.85 -10.44
C GLU A 113 10.60 15.63 -9.45
N TYR A 114 10.46 15.34 -8.16
CA TYR A 114 11.25 15.99 -7.13
C TYR A 114 12.76 15.74 -7.33
N GLY A 115 13.14 14.50 -7.66
CA GLY A 115 14.52 14.17 -8.02
C GLY A 115 15.03 15.01 -9.19
N ARG A 116 14.29 15.04 -10.31
CA ARG A 116 14.67 15.80 -11.52
C ARG A 116 14.83 17.29 -11.29
N ASN A 117 13.99 17.89 -10.44
CA ASN A 117 14.04 19.32 -10.15
C ASN A 117 15.26 19.69 -9.28
N ASN A 118 15.71 18.80 -8.39
CA ASN A 118 16.88 19.05 -7.55
C ASN A 118 18.21 18.85 -8.27
N PHE A 119 18.28 18.01 -9.31
CA PHE A 119 19.50 17.84 -10.13
C PHE A 119 19.67 18.90 -11.22
N ARG A 120 18.69 19.80 -11.40
CA ARG A 120 18.74 20.89 -12.39
C ARG A 120 19.15 22.25 -11.82
N ASN A 121 19.29 22.36 -10.49
CA ASN A 121 19.84 23.52 -9.79
C ASN A 121 21.26 23.22 -9.32
#